data_AF-A0A6B1BK23-F1
#
_entry.id   AF-A0A6B1BK23-F1
#
_cell.length_a   1.000
_cell.length_b   1.000
_cell.length_c   1.000
_cell.angle_alpha   90.00
_cell.angle_beta   90.00
_cell.angle_gamma   90.00
#
_symmetry.space_group_name_H-M   'P 1'
#
loop_
_entity.id
_entity.type
_entity.pdbx_description
1 polymer ?
#
loop_
_entity_poly.entity_id
_entity_poly.type
_entity_poly.pdbx_seq_one_letter_code
_entity_poly.pdbx_strand_id
1 'polypeptide(L)'
;MDEQSCEQRLEMFFSSLHEKLKNYRIEKRRWDPFLSTDFNVVFEFIRPNENRLSDIIACLLDANGSHGQQGKFLDAFLKRLFEKKRPDRVAQLSGKQPQVKREDPAYYNDENQHRRIDITIDFKDVGIGIENKPWAGEGDGQLEAYYSYLKCEYDSAYLVFITPDGRKPETIPNSDDLIQKGELYCFAYRSDILEWLEECWQLCESDRFRWFLRDLRDYIHDKFPLPFTIEENDDANG
;
A
#
# COMPACT_ATOMS: atom_id res chain seq x y z
N MET A 1 -42.91 20.94 -3.89
CA MET A 1 -41.56 21.42 -3.54
C MET A 1 -41.20 22.45 -4.59
N ASP A 2 -41.00 23.70 -4.20
CA ASP A 2 -40.89 24.84 -5.11
C ASP A 2 -39.52 24.85 -5.81
N GLU A 3 -39.49 24.57 -7.12
CA GLU A 3 -38.27 24.55 -7.95
C GLU A 3 -37.48 25.85 -7.82
N GLN A 4 -38.18 26.97 -7.69
CA GLN A 4 -37.58 28.30 -7.59
C GLN A 4 -36.82 28.51 -6.26
N SER A 5 -37.30 27.88 -5.18
CA SER A 5 -36.60 27.86 -3.88
C SER A 5 -35.38 26.94 -3.88
N CYS A 6 -35.43 25.84 -4.66
CA CYS A 6 -34.29 24.94 -4.83
C CYS A 6 -33.16 25.61 -5.62
N GLU A 7 -33.51 26.29 -6.71
CA GLU A 7 -32.58 27.02 -7.58
C GLU A 7 -31.84 28.13 -6.81
N GLN A 8 -32.55 28.93 -6.02
CA GLN A 8 -31.94 29.95 -5.16
C GLN A 8 -30.97 29.36 -4.11
N ARG A 9 -31.31 28.21 -3.51
CA ARG A 9 -30.42 27.53 -2.55
C ARG A 9 -29.16 27.02 -3.23
N LEU A 10 -29.28 26.48 -4.44
CA LEU A 10 -28.14 26.04 -5.24
C LEU A 10 -27.23 27.22 -5.60
N GLU A 11 -27.79 28.34 -6.06
CA GLU A 11 -27.01 29.55 -6.37
C GLU A 11 -26.25 30.08 -5.15
N MET A 12 -26.90 30.15 -3.99
CA MET A 12 -26.26 30.56 -2.73
C MET A 12 -25.13 29.60 -2.33
N PHE A 13 -25.37 28.29 -2.46
CA PHE A 13 -24.36 27.27 -2.19
C PHE A 13 -23.13 27.44 -3.09
N PHE A 14 -23.32 27.50 -4.42
CA PHE A 14 -22.22 27.65 -5.37
C PHE A 14 -21.48 28.98 -5.22
N SER A 15 -22.18 30.06 -4.91
CA SER A 15 -21.57 31.36 -4.63
C SER A 15 -20.68 31.31 -3.38
N SER A 16 -21.18 30.68 -2.30
CA SER A 16 -20.40 30.50 -1.07
C SER A 16 -19.19 29.59 -1.30
N LEU A 17 -19.35 28.53 -2.09
CA LEU A 17 -18.27 27.61 -2.46
C LEU A 17 -17.22 28.33 -3.31
N HIS A 18 -17.64 29.18 -4.24
CA HIS A 18 -16.74 29.98 -5.06
C HIS A 18 -15.86 30.90 -4.22
N GLU A 19 -16.46 31.62 -3.26
CA GLU A 19 -15.70 32.50 -2.35
C GLU A 19 -14.75 31.69 -1.45
N LYS A 20 -15.19 30.55 -0.92
CA LYS A 20 -14.32 29.65 -0.15
C LYS A 20 -13.13 29.14 -0.99
N LEU A 21 -13.38 28.70 -2.21
CA LEU A 21 -12.34 28.22 -3.13
C LEU A 21 -11.36 29.33 -3.52
N LYS A 22 -11.87 30.55 -3.74
CA LYS A 22 -11.05 31.72 -4.02
C LYS A 22 -10.13 32.05 -2.85
N ASN A 23 -10.66 32.10 -1.62
CA ASN A 23 -9.87 32.34 -0.42
C ASN A 23 -8.83 31.25 -0.20
N TYR A 24 -9.20 29.98 -0.37
CA TYR A 24 -8.26 28.85 -0.32
C TYR A 24 -7.11 29.02 -1.32
N ARG A 25 -7.40 29.39 -2.57
CA ARG A 25 -6.37 29.61 -3.60
C ARG A 25 -5.42 30.77 -3.27
N ILE A 26 -5.94 31.84 -2.67
CA ILE A 26 -5.12 32.99 -2.24
C ILE A 26 -4.15 32.57 -1.13
N GLU A 27 -4.66 31.91 -0.09
CA GLU A 27 -3.83 31.43 1.01
C GLU A 27 -2.83 30.39 0.55
N LYS A 28 -3.25 29.43 -0.29
CA LYS A 28 -2.34 28.44 -0.88
C LYS A 28 -1.18 29.12 -1.63
N ARG A 29 -1.48 30.06 -2.54
CA ARG A 29 -0.45 30.80 -3.28
C ARG A 29 0.51 31.58 -2.38
N ARG A 30 0.04 32.06 -1.22
CA ARG A 30 0.86 32.75 -0.22
C ARG A 30 1.86 31.80 0.44
N TRP A 31 1.46 30.57 0.72
CA TRP A 31 2.29 29.55 1.38
C TRP A 31 3.13 28.70 0.42
N ASP A 32 2.75 28.61 -0.85
CA ASP A 32 3.42 27.81 -1.88
C ASP A 32 4.93 28.04 -2.01
N PRO A 33 5.45 29.28 -1.93
CA PRO A 33 6.91 29.49 -1.98
C PRO A 33 7.69 28.78 -0.88
N PHE A 34 7.04 28.45 0.24
CA PHE A 34 7.67 27.80 1.40
C PHE A 34 7.41 26.30 1.45
N LEU A 35 6.23 25.87 1.02
CA LEU A 35 5.76 24.50 1.21
C LEU A 35 5.76 23.68 -0.08
N SER A 36 5.76 24.35 -1.23
CA SER A 36 5.58 23.74 -2.55
C SER A 36 4.41 22.76 -2.55
N THR A 37 3.21 23.25 -2.18
CA THR A 37 2.09 22.36 -1.79
C THR A 37 1.58 21.45 -2.91
N ASP A 38 1.84 21.79 -4.18
CA ASP A 38 1.53 20.95 -5.35
C ASP A 38 2.71 20.10 -5.84
N PHE A 39 3.92 20.36 -5.32
CA PHE A 39 5.12 19.67 -5.77
C PHE A 39 5.30 18.36 -5.04
N ASN A 40 5.49 17.30 -5.80
CA ASN A 40 5.81 15.98 -5.27
C ASN A 40 6.67 15.25 -6.30
N VAL A 41 7.87 14.84 -5.88
CA VAL A 41 8.86 14.27 -6.79
C VAL A 41 8.35 12.99 -7.45
N VAL A 42 7.59 12.18 -6.71
CA VAL A 42 7.03 10.91 -7.19
C VAL A 42 5.99 11.15 -8.29
N PHE A 43 5.13 12.17 -8.13
CA PHE A 43 4.09 12.50 -9.10
C PHE A 43 4.59 13.21 -10.34
N GLU A 44 5.50 14.16 -10.19
CA GLU A 44 5.90 14.99 -11.32
C GLU A 44 6.85 14.24 -12.26
N PHE A 45 7.81 13.48 -11.69
CA PHE A 45 8.92 12.94 -12.47
C PHE A 45 8.95 11.41 -12.54
N ILE A 46 8.60 10.70 -11.46
CA ILE A 46 8.75 9.24 -11.42
C ILE A 46 7.57 8.54 -12.11
N ARG A 47 6.33 9.01 -11.88
CA ARG A 47 5.08 8.42 -12.40
C ARG A 47 5.12 6.88 -12.35
N PRO A 48 5.27 6.30 -11.14
CA PRO A 48 5.56 4.88 -11.01
C PRO A 48 4.39 4.05 -11.55
N ASN A 49 4.71 3.06 -12.37
CA ASN A 49 3.80 1.96 -12.69
C ASN A 49 3.88 0.88 -11.59
N GLU A 50 3.18 -0.24 -11.78
CA GLU A 50 3.06 -1.31 -10.77
C GLU A 50 4.43 -1.80 -10.33
N ASN A 51 5.28 -2.15 -11.30
CA ASN A 51 6.64 -2.59 -11.04
C ASN A 51 7.49 -1.54 -10.31
N ARG A 52 7.35 -0.25 -10.64
CA ARG A 52 8.12 0.81 -9.97
C ARG A 52 7.67 1.04 -8.54
N LEU A 53 6.38 0.88 -8.22
CA LEU A 53 5.94 0.88 -6.82
C LEU A 53 6.52 -0.31 -6.07
N SER A 54 6.56 -1.49 -6.68
CA SER A 54 7.17 -2.66 -6.07
C SER A 54 8.70 -2.51 -5.88
N ASP A 55 9.40 -1.80 -6.78
CA ASP A 55 10.81 -1.44 -6.58
C ASP A 55 11.00 -0.53 -5.34
N ILE A 56 10.12 0.45 -5.16
CA ILE A 56 10.14 1.35 -4.01
C ILE A 56 9.87 0.58 -2.71
N ILE A 57 8.84 -0.29 -2.71
CA ILE A 57 8.51 -1.11 -1.55
C ILE A 57 9.68 -2.04 -1.19
N ALA A 58 10.28 -2.72 -2.17
CA ALA A 58 11.44 -3.57 -1.92
C ALA A 58 12.65 -2.78 -1.41
N CYS A 59 12.89 -1.58 -1.93
CA CYS A 59 13.94 -0.69 -1.43
C CYS A 59 13.74 -0.36 0.06
N LEU A 60 12.50 -0.13 0.50
CA LEU A 60 12.18 0.12 1.91
C LEU A 60 12.29 -1.12 2.80
N LEU A 61 12.07 -2.31 2.23
CA LEU A 61 12.14 -3.58 2.96
C LEU A 61 13.56 -4.14 3.07
N ASP A 62 14.49 -3.71 2.23
CA ASP A 62 15.87 -4.18 2.25
C ASP A 62 16.63 -3.56 3.42
N ALA A 63 16.93 -4.36 4.45
CA ALA A 63 17.69 -3.89 5.62
C ALA A 63 19.09 -3.36 5.27
N ASN A 64 19.65 -3.74 4.12
CA ASN A 64 20.94 -3.27 3.60
C ASN A 64 20.78 -2.24 2.47
N GLY A 65 19.56 -1.72 2.28
CA GLY A 65 19.20 -0.79 1.24
C GLY A 65 19.87 0.59 1.37
N SER A 66 19.90 1.32 0.26
CA SER A 66 20.54 2.64 0.17
C SER A 66 19.91 3.74 1.05
N HIS A 67 18.75 3.48 1.64
CA HIS A 67 18.12 4.37 2.63
C HIS A 67 18.87 4.42 3.97
N GLY A 68 19.73 3.42 4.25
CA GLY A 68 20.63 3.43 5.41
C GLY A 68 19.94 3.38 6.77
N GLN A 69 18.69 2.90 6.83
CA GLN A 69 17.91 2.79 8.08
C GLN A 69 18.00 1.40 8.72
N GLN A 70 18.90 0.54 8.23
CA GLN A 70 19.05 -0.85 8.69
C GLN A 70 17.71 -1.60 8.58
N GLY A 71 17.44 -2.54 9.47
CA GLY A 71 16.20 -3.33 9.49
C GLY A 71 14.95 -2.60 9.99
N LYS A 72 15.01 -1.31 10.35
CA LYS A 72 13.88 -0.63 11.04
C LYS A 72 12.55 -0.67 10.26
N PHE A 73 12.62 -0.41 8.95
CA PHE A 73 11.43 -0.38 8.09
C PHE A 73 10.86 -1.78 7.86
N LEU A 74 11.75 -2.77 7.69
CA LEU A 74 11.38 -4.18 7.62
C LEU A 74 10.74 -4.66 8.93
N ASP A 75 11.34 -4.32 10.07
CA ASP A 75 10.82 -4.70 11.39
C ASP A 75 9.41 -4.10 11.63
N ALA A 76 9.20 -2.84 11.25
CA ALA A 76 7.89 -2.20 11.26
C ALA A 76 6.89 -2.94 10.34
N PHE A 77 7.31 -3.31 9.13
CA PHE A 77 6.48 -4.08 8.19
C PHE A 77 6.08 -5.44 8.77
N LEU A 78 7.05 -6.20 9.30
CA LEU A 78 6.85 -7.52 9.89
C LEU A 78 5.94 -7.48 11.12
N LYS A 79 6.11 -6.46 11.97
CA LYS A 79 5.21 -6.21 13.10
C LYS A 79 3.79 -6.06 12.59
N ARG A 80 3.58 -5.18 11.61
CA ARG A 80 2.25 -4.90 11.07
C ARG A 80 1.61 -6.12 10.38
N LEU A 81 2.44 -6.92 9.71
CA LEU A 81 2.04 -8.17 9.07
C LEU A 81 1.58 -9.22 10.07
N PHE A 82 2.37 -9.48 11.11
CA PHE A 82 2.19 -10.65 11.96
C PHE A 82 1.57 -10.38 13.33
N GLU A 83 1.58 -9.16 13.86
CA GLU A 83 1.21 -8.85 15.26
C GLU A 83 -0.16 -9.40 15.66
N LYS A 84 -1.15 -9.39 14.75
CA LYS A 84 -2.51 -9.86 15.04
C LYS A 84 -2.69 -11.38 14.97
N LYS A 85 -1.94 -12.08 14.10
CA LYS A 85 -2.20 -13.50 13.77
C LYS A 85 -1.06 -14.45 14.14
N ARG A 86 0.17 -13.94 14.23
CA ARG A 86 1.43 -14.68 14.40
C ARG A 86 2.47 -13.84 15.17
N PRO A 87 2.17 -13.35 16.39
CA PRO A 87 3.11 -12.52 17.15
C PRO A 87 4.46 -13.22 17.43
N ASP A 88 4.47 -14.55 17.47
CA ASP A 88 5.67 -15.38 17.53
C ASP A 88 6.63 -15.13 16.35
N ARG A 89 6.09 -14.88 15.15
CA ARG A 89 6.89 -14.59 13.94
C ARG A 89 7.51 -13.21 13.95
N VAL A 90 6.88 -12.23 14.60
CA VAL A 90 7.52 -10.92 14.83
C VAL A 90 8.79 -11.13 15.64
N ALA A 91 8.70 -11.80 16.79
CA ALA A 91 9.85 -12.06 17.65
C ALA A 91 10.94 -12.91 16.97
N GLN A 92 10.55 -13.86 16.11
CA GLN A 92 11.50 -14.73 15.39
C GLN A 92 12.26 -14.00 14.27
N LEU A 93 11.61 -13.06 13.58
CA LEU A 93 12.14 -12.45 12.35
C LEU A 93 12.74 -11.06 12.57
N SER A 94 12.30 -10.32 13.59
CA SER A 94 12.81 -8.98 13.87
C SER A 94 14.32 -8.93 14.10
N GLY A 95 14.97 -7.92 13.54
CA GLY A 95 16.42 -7.72 13.61
C GLY A 95 17.26 -8.65 12.73
N LYS A 96 16.63 -9.60 12.00
CA LYS A 96 17.32 -10.37 10.95
C LYS A 96 17.48 -9.53 9.69
N GLN A 97 18.44 -9.92 8.85
CA GLN A 97 18.71 -9.29 7.56
C GLN A 97 18.44 -10.29 6.43
N PRO A 98 17.19 -10.42 5.97
CA PRO A 98 16.84 -11.30 4.86
C PRO A 98 17.36 -10.75 3.54
N GLN A 99 17.35 -11.60 2.51
CA GLN A 99 17.52 -11.14 1.15
C GLN A 99 16.17 -10.68 0.60
N VAL A 100 16.11 -9.48 0.01
CA VAL A 100 14.92 -9.00 -0.70
C VAL A 100 15.16 -9.13 -2.20
N LYS A 101 14.31 -9.91 -2.87
CA LYS A 101 14.39 -10.20 -4.30
C LYS A 101 13.22 -9.53 -5.02
N ARG A 102 13.48 -9.03 -6.23
CA ARG A 102 12.47 -8.44 -7.12
C ARG A 102 12.25 -9.35 -8.31
N GLU A 103 10.99 -9.44 -8.75
CA GLU A 103 10.61 -10.26 -9.89
C GLU A 103 11.15 -11.70 -9.76
N ASP A 104 10.98 -12.30 -8.58
CA ASP A 104 11.55 -13.60 -8.23
C ASP A 104 10.83 -14.69 -9.03
N PRO A 105 11.53 -15.46 -9.88
CA PRO A 105 10.89 -16.47 -10.70
C PRO A 105 10.24 -17.58 -9.86
N ALA A 106 8.93 -17.75 -9.99
CA ALA A 106 8.19 -18.79 -9.29
C ALA A 106 8.02 -20.00 -10.20
N TYR A 107 9.06 -20.84 -10.30
CA TYR A 107 9.01 -22.07 -11.08
C TYR A 107 8.32 -23.18 -10.29
N TYR A 108 6.99 -23.24 -10.34
CA TYR A 108 6.24 -24.37 -9.78
C TYR A 108 5.41 -25.06 -10.87
N ASN A 109 5.86 -26.25 -11.29
CA ASN A 109 5.16 -27.15 -12.23
C ASN A 109 4.66 -26.54 -13.55
N ASP A 110 5.13 -25.37 -13.96
CA ASP A 110 4.59 -24.62 -15.10
C ASP A 110 5.54 -24.69 -16.31
N GLU A 111 4.98 -25.08 -17.47
CA GLU A 111 5.59 -24.87 -18.78
C GLU A 111 5.68 -23.35 -19.10
N ASN A 112 4.94 -22.50 -18.38
CA ASN A 112 5.04 -21.04 -18.47
C ASN A 112 6.17 -20.48 -17.60
N GLN A 113 7.38 -20.45 -18.17
CA GLN A 113 8.62 -19.91 -17.59
C GLN A 113 8.62 -18.39 -17.27
N HIS A 114 7.46 -17.74 -17.15
CA HIS A 114 7.34 -16.27 -17.12
C HIS A 114 6.69 -15.70 -15.85
N ARG A 115 6.20 -16.52 -14.92
CA ARG A 115 5.57 -16.04 -13.68
C ARG A 115 6.63 -15.59 -12.67
N ARG A 116 6.48 -14.39 -12.12
CA ARG A 116 7.45 -13.76 -11.20
C ARG A 116 6.71 -13.12 -10.04
N ILE A 117 7.07 -13.50 -8.81
CA ILE A 117 6.58 -12.84 -7.60
C ILE A 117 7.16 -11.44 -7.58
N ASP A 118 6.34 -10.41 -7.34
CA ASP A 118 6.84 -9.05 -7.31
C ASP A 118 7.99 -8.91 -6.31
N ILE A 119 7.79 -9.24 -5.05
CA ILE A 119 8.83 -9.12 -4.03
C ILE A 119 8.87 -10.41 -3.20
N THR A 120 10.05 -10.98 -3.02
CA THR A 120 10.28 -12.08 -2.07
C THR A 120 11.21 -11.59 -0.97
N ILE A 121 10.80 -11.74 0.29
CA ILE A 121 11.66 -11.59 1.47
C ILE A 121 12.09 -12.98 1.92
N ASP A 122 13.37 -13.28 1.79
CA ASP A 122 13.96 -14.60 2.00
C ASP A 122 14.83 -14.61 3.26
N PHE A 123 14.33 -15.28 4.31
CA PHE A 123 15.05 -15.53 5.56
C PHE A 123 15.75 -16.90 5.58
N LYS A 124 15.84 -17.59 4.44
CA LYS A 124 16.28 -18.98 4.23
C LYS A 124 15.26 -20.03 4.66
N ASP A 125 14.79 -19.98 5.90
CA ASP A 125 13.77 -20.90 6.44
C ASP A 125 12.34 -20.36 6.29
N VAL A 126 12.21 -19.04 6.15
CA VAL A 126 10.93 -18.35 5.99
C VAL A 126 10.92 -17.52 4.72
N GLY A 127 9.92 -17.75 3.87
CA GLY A 127 9.67 -16.98 2.66
C GLY A 127 8.41 -16.14 2.78
N ILE A 128 8.51 -14.84 2.47
CA ILE A 128 7.36 -13.94 2.37
C ILE A 128 7.30 -13.44 0.93
N GLY A 129 6.32 -13.92 0.16
CA GLY A 129 6.00 -13.38 -1.15
C GLY A 129 5.03 -12.22 -1.01
N ILE A 130 5.26 -11.14 -1.75
CA ILE A 130 4.39 -9.99 -1.84
C ILE A 130 4.01 -9.83 -3.31
N GLU A 131 2.71 -9.83 -3.60
CA GLU A 131 2.16 -9.44 -4.90
C GLU A 131 1.49 -8.07 -4.75
N ASN A 132 1.87 -7.12 -5.59
CA ASN A 132 1.42 -5.74 -5.50
C ASN A 132 0.52 -5.39 -6.70
N LYS A 133 -0.78 -5.22 -6.46
CA LYS A 133 -1.79 -4.88 -7.48
C LYS A 133 -2.45 -3.54 -7.18
N PRO A 134 -1.74 -2.41 -7.39
CA PRO A 134 -2.28 -1.06 -7.21
C PRO A 134 -3.40 -0.70 -8.20
N TRP A 135 -3.40 -1.25 -9.42
CA TRP A 135 -4.38 -0.87 -10.45
C TRP A 135 -5.05 -2.05 -11.15
N ALA A 136 -4.42 -3.22 -11.16
CA ALA A 136 -4.87 -4.35 -11.95
C ALA A 136 -5.76 -5.33 -11.16
N GLY A 137 -6.57 -6.07 -11.90
CA GLY A 137 -7.17 -7.31 -11.42
C GLY A 137 -6.13 -8.42 -11.23
N GLU A 138 -6.56 -9.55 -10.71
CA GLU A 138 -5.68 -10.72 -10.56
C GLU A 138 -5.40 -11.38 -11.91
N GLY A 139 -4.19 -11.90 -12.10
CA GLY A 139 -3.91 -12.87 -13.15
C GLY A 139 -4.43 -14.25 -12.75
N ASP A 140 -5.09 -14.94 -13.67
CA ASP A 140 -5.69 -16.26 -13.41
C ASP A 140 -4.67 -17.28 -12.83
N GLY A 141 -4.98 -17.79 -11.63
CA GLY A 141 -4.19 -18.79 -10.92
C GLY A 141 -2.78 -18.33 -10.53
N GLN A 142 -2.49 -17.03 -10.58
CA GLN A 142 -1.15 -16.49 -10.32
C GLN A 142 -0.76 -16.63 -8.85
N LEU A 143 -1.64 -16.19 -7.94
CA LEU A 143 -1.38 -16.20 -6.49
C LEU A 143 -1.30 -17.62 -5.92
N GLU A 144 -2.10 -18.56 -6.44
CA GLU A 144 -2.05 -19.97 -6.04
C GLU A 144 -0.70 -20.61 -6.40
N ALA A 145 -0.19 -20.32 -7.61
CA ALA A 145 1.12 -20.80 -8.04
C ALA A 145 2.24 -20.22 -7.16
N TYR A 146 2.15 -18.93 -6.80
CA TYR A 146 3.12 -18.29 -5.91
C TYR A 146 3.10 -18.88 -4.51
N TYR A 147 1.92 -19.10 -3.95
CA TYR A 147 1.80 -19.73 -2.65
C TYR A 147 2.38 -21.16 -2.66
N SER A 148 2.07 -21.94 -3.69
CA SER A 148 2.59 -23.31 -3.86
C SER A 148 4.11 -23.34 -4.00
N TYR A 149 4.67 -22.44 -4.83
CA TYR A 149 6.12 -22.27 -4.97
C TYR A 149 6.79 -21.97 -3.62
N LEU A 150 6.29 -20.98 -2.88
CA LEU A 150 6.85 -20.62 -1.58
C LEU A 150 6.79 -21.78 -0.58
N LYS A 151 5.70 -22.57 -0.56
CA LYS A 151 5.57 -23.74 0.32
C LYS A 151 6.52 -24.88 -0.05
N CYS A 152 7.02 -24.93 -1.29
CA CYS A 152 8.02 -25.90 -1.71
C CYS A 152 9.45 -25.45 -1.37
N GLU A 153 9.73 -24.16 -1.49
CA GLU A 153 11.07 -23.61 -1.25
C GLU A 153 11.38 -23.34 0.23
N TYR A 154 10.36 -23.04 1.05
CA TYR A 154 10.55 -22.60 2.44
C TYR A 154 9.77 -23.46 3.44
N ASP A 155 10.35 -23.68 4.62
CA ASP A 155 9.70 -24.40 5.73
C ASP A 155 8.44 -23.66 6.23
N SER A 156 8.48 -22.32 6.19
CA SER A 156 7.32 -21.46 6.46
C SER A 156 7.15 -20.44 5.33
N ALA A 157 5.95 -20.38 4.77
CA ALA A 157 5.65 -19.50 3.65
C ALA A 157 4.43 -18.63 3.93
N TYR A 158 4.54 -17.37 3.53
CA TYR A 158 3.51 -16.35 3.68
C TYR A 158 3.32 -15.59 2.38
N LEU A 159 2.07 -15.29 2.04
CA LEU A 159 1.73 -14.49 0.88
C LEU A 159 1.04 -13.19 1.34
N VAL A 160 1.52 -12.06 0.85
CA VAL A 160 0.94 -10.74 1.08
C VAL A 160 0.41 -10.23 -0.25
N PHE A 161 -0.89 -9.94 -0.29
CA PHE A 161 -1.57 -9.38 -1.44
C PHE A 161 -1.93 -7.93 -1.15
N ILE A 162 -1.29 -7.00 -1.87
CA ILE A 162 -1.49 -5.56 -1.69
C ILE A 162 -2.42 -5.05 -2.80
N THR A 163 -3.57 -4.48 -2.42
CA THR A 163 -4.50 -3.81 -3.34
C THR A 163 -4.88 -2.43 -2.80
N PRO A 164 -5.57 -1.56 -3.56
CA PRO A 164 -6.01 -0.26 -3.05
C PRO A 164 -6.84 -0.35 -1.76
N ASP A 165 -7.71 -1.35 -1.70
CA ASP A 165 -8.76 -1.55 -0.69
C ASP A 165 -8.54 -2.74 0.25
N GLY A 166 -7.49 -3.53 0.04
CA GLY A 166 -7.20 -4.73 0.83
C GLY A 166 -8.19 -5.86 0.58
N ARG A 167 -8.83 -5.91 -0.59
CA ARG A 167 -9.74 -6.98 -0.98
C ARG A 167 -9.04 -8.35 -0.93
N LYS A 168 -9.87 -9.39 -0.75
CA LYS A 168 -9.41 -10.77 -0.82
C LYS A 168 -9.12 -11.15 -2.27
N PRO A 169 -8.17 -12.09 -2.49
CA PRO A 169 -7.98 -12.64 -3.82
C PRO A 169 -9.16 -13.52 -4.23
N GLU A 170 -9.55 -13.41 -5.49
CA GLU A 170 -10.60 -14.20 -6.13
C GLU A 170 -10.06 -15.49 -6.75
N THR A 171 -8.78 -15.51 -7.11
CA THR A 171 -8.13 -16.59 -7.86
C THR A 171 -7.53 -17.70 -6.98
N ILE A 172 -7.53 -17.54 -5.65
CA ILE A 172 -7.07 -18.58 -4.73
C ILE A 172 -8.27 -19.30 -4.12
N PRO A 173 -8.46 -20.61 -4.41
CA PRO A 173 -9.44 -21.43 -3.71
C PRO A 173 -9.13 -21.43 -2.20
N ASN A 174 -10.16 -21.28 -1.36
CA ASN A 174 -10.03 -21.25 0.10
C ASN A 174 -9.14 -20.11 0.66
N SER A 175 -9.13 -18.94 0.01
CA SER A 175 -8.42 -17.76 0.52
C SER A 175 -8.80 -17.42 1.97
N ASP A 176 -10.05 -17.63 2.37
CA ASP A 176 -10.51 -17.46 3.76
C ASP A 176 -9.79 -18.35 4.78
N ASP A 177 -9.55 -19.62 4.46
CA ASP A 177 -8.83 -20.55 5.34
C ASP A 177 -7.36 -20.13 5.47
N LEU A 178 -6.71 -19.73 4.37
CA LEU A 178 -5.34 -19.21 4.39
C LEU A 178 -5.22 -17.91 5.20
N ILE A 179 -6.23 -17.03 5.09
CA ILE A 179 -6.31 -15.79 5.88
C ILE A 179 -6.49 -16.14 7.35
N GLN A 180 -7.38 -17.08 7.70
CA GLN A 180 -7.61 -17.49 9.08
C GLN A 180 -6.37 -18.16 9.68
N LYS A 181 -5.67 -18.99 8.90
CA LYS A 181 -4.40 -19.61 9.26
C LYS A 181 -3.25 -18.62 9.33
N GLY A 182 -3.39 -17.37 8.89
CA GLY A 182 -2.31 -16.39 8.90
C GLY A 182 -1.16 -16.74 7.93
N GLU A 183 -1.51 -17.39 6.82
CA GLU A 183 -0.59 -17.71 5.71
C GLU A 183 -0.80 -16.75 4.52
N LEU A 184 -2.00 -16.16 4.40
CA LEU A 184 -2.34 -15.10 3.44
C LEU A 184 -2.75 -13.81 4.16
N TYR A 185 -2.21 -12.68 3.72
CA TYR A 185 -2.51 -11.35 4.24
C TYR A 185 -2.97 -10.44 3.11
N CYS A 186 -4.12 -9.79 3.29
CA CYS A 186 -4.66 -8.80 2.35
C CYS A 186 -4.39 -7.42 2.94
N PHE A 187 -3.53 -6.65 2.27
CA PHE A 187 -3.10 -5.31 2.70
C PHE A 187 -3.73 -4.27 1.79
N ALA A 188 -4.34 -3.24 2.37
CA ALA A 188 -4.80 -2.09 1.60
C ALA A 188 -3.70 -1.04 1.51
N TYR A 189 -3.59 -0.33 0.39
CA TYR A 189 -2.73 0.85 0.34
C TYR A 189 -3.14 1.89 1.37
N ARG A 190 -4.46 2.12 1.51
CA ARG A 190 -5.02 3.23 2.28
C ARG A 190 -4.90 3.08 3.79
N SER A 191 -4.99 1.87 4.32
CA SER A 191 -4.70 1.59 5.72
C SER A 191 -3.28 1.06 5.85
N ASP A 192 -2.98 -0.03 5.14
CA ASP A 192 -1.84 -0.85 5.49
C ASP A 192 -0.48 -0.28 5.12
N ILE A 193 -0.37 0.16 3.87
CA ILE A 193 0.88 0.73 3.38
C ILE A 193 1.06 2.16 3.92
N LEU A 194 -0.01 2.97 4.01
CA LEU A 194 0.10 4.32 4.56
C LEU A 194 0.50 4.35 6.04
N GLU A 195 -0.09 3.50 6.88
CA GLU A 195 0.31 3.40 8.29
C GLU A 195 1.75 2.90 8.44
N TRP A 196 2.15 1.91 7.64
CA TRP A 196 3.54 1.45 7.62
C TRP A 196 4.51 2.56 7.19
N LEU A 197 4.18 3.36 6.18
CA LEU A 197 5.01 4.50 5.75
C LEU A 197 5.08 5.60 6.82
N GLU A 198 4.01 5.82 7.57
CA GLU A 198 4.01 6.74 8.71
C GLU A 198 4.93 6.24 9.83
N GLU A 199 4.89 4.95 10.16
CA GLU A 199 5.84 4.34 11.10
C GLU A 199 7.29 4.46 10.59
N CYS A 200 7.52 4.22 9.30
CA CYS A 200 8.83 4.42 8.68
C CYS A 200 9.28 5.88 8.82
N TRP A 201 8.39 6.86 8.61
CA TRP A 201 8.71 8.27 8.76
C TRP A 201 9.13 8.64 10.18
N GLN A 202 8.44 8.09 11.19
CA GLN A 202 8.75 8.29 12.60
C GLN A 202 10.09 7.65 13.01
N LEU A 203 10.38 6.45 12.50
CA LEU A 203 11.61 5.69 12.79
C LEU A 203 12.84 6.20 12.02
N CYS A 204 12.61 6.83 10.87
CA CYS A 204 13.65 7.31 9.98
C CYS A 204 14.48 8.39 10.69
N GLU A 205 15.81 8.29 10.66
CA GLU A 205 16.70 9.30 11.22
C GLU A 205 17.17 10.32 10.17
N SER A 206 17.09 9.97 8.89
CA SER A 206 17.55 10.81 7.78
C SER A 206 16.47 11.80 7.35
N ASP A 207 16.71 13.10 7.53
CA ASP A 207 15.79 14.14 7.07
C ASP A 207 15.52 14.05 5.56
N ARG A 208 16.56 13.82 4.76
CA ARG A 208 16.43 13.63 3.32
C ARG A 208 15.45 12.50 3.00
N PHE A 209 15.53 11.39 3.72
CA PHE A 209 14.67 10.24 3.46
C PHE A 209 13.27 10.42 4.04
N ARG A 210 13.10 11.17 5.13
CA ARG A 210 11.78 11.59 5.63
C ARG A 210 11.00 12.38 4.59
N TRP A 211 11.65 13.27 3.84
CA TRP A 211 11.01 13.99 2.74
C TRP A 211 10.53 13.03 1.63
N PHE A 212 11.35 12.05 1.27
CA PHE A 212 10.95 11.01 0.31
C PHE A 212 9.76 10.19 0.80
N LEU A 213 9.76 9.75 2.07
CA LEU A 213 8.65 9.02 2.67
C LEU A 213 7.36 9.86 2.66
N ARG A 214 7.46 11.16 2.95
CA ARG A 214 6.33 12.09 2.88
C ARG A 214 5.77 12.17 1.47
N ASP A 215 6.63 12.38 0.46
CA ASP A 215 6.21 12.43 -0.94
C ASP A 215 5.57 11.12 -1.39
N LEU A 216 6.11 9.96 -0.98
CA LEU A 216 5.52 8.66 -1.28
C LEU A 216 4.16 8.46 -0.61
N ARG A 217 4.03 8.88 0.65
CA ARG A 217 2.77 8.79 1.40
C ARG A 217 1.70 9.66 0.77
N ASP A 218 2.02 10.91 0.47
CA ASP A 218 1.13 11.84 -0.23
C ASP A 218 0.80 11.27 -1.63
N TYR A 219 1.75 10.57 -2.26
CA TYR A 219 1.51 9.85 -3.51
C TYR A 219 0.44 8.78 -3.44
N ILE A 220 0.59 7.87 -2.49
CA ILE A 220 -0.36 6.79 -2.27
C ILE A 220 -1.71 7.35 -1.85
N HIS A 221 -1.71 8.38 -0.99
CA HIS A 221 -2.91 9.03 -0.50
C HIS A 221 -3.79 9.56 -1.65
N ASP A 222 -3.20 10.25 -2.62
CA ASP A 222 -3.97 10.86 -3.71
C ASP A 222 -4.31 9.88 -4.84
N LYS A 223 -3.49 8.83 -5.05
CA LYS A 223 -3.77 7.80 -6.06
C LYS A 223 -4.84 6.81 -5.66
N PHE A 224 -4.96 6.51 -4.36
CA PHE A 224 -5.89 5.52 -3.84
C PHE A 224 -6.83 6.18 -2.82
N PRO A 225 -7.75 7.05 -3.27
CA PRO A 225 -8.70 7.71 -2.39
C PRO A 225 -9.66 6.69 -1.78
N LEU A 226 -10.15 6.98 -0.56
CA LEU A 226 -11.25 6.21 0.02
C LEU A 226 -12.48 6.29 -0.90
N PRO A 227 -13.26 5.20 -1.04
CA PRO A 227 -14.54 5.28 -1.72
C PRO A 227 -15.39 6.34 -1.01
N PHE A 228 -15.95 7.27 -1.78
CA PHE A 228 -16.91 8.24 -1.26
C PHE A 228 -18.14 7.47 -0.77
N THR A 229 -18.27 7.29 0.54
CA THR A 229 -19.52 6.87 1.17
C THR A 229 -20.43 8.09 1.25
N ILE A 230 -21.45 8.14 0.39
CA ILE A 230 -22.60 9.00 0.63
C ILE A 230 -23.40 8.27 1.72
N GLU A 231 -23.38 8.80 2.95
CA GLU A 231 -24.36 8.40 3.95
C GLU A 231 -25.73 8.84 3.41
N GLU A 232 -26.54 7.89 2.94
CA GLU A 232 -27.96 8.13 2.71
C GLU A 232 -28.58 8.41 4.09
N ASN A 233 -28.84 9.68 4.38
CA ASN A 233 -29.70 10.05 5.49
C ASN A 233 -31.10 9.52 5.16
N ASP A 234 -31.43 8.36 5.71
CA ASP A 234 -32.80 7.85 5.83
C ASP A 234 -33.60 8.74 6.80
N ASP A 235 -33.87 9.98 6.40
CA ASP A 235 -34.98 10.76 6.95
C ASP A 235 -36.27 10.32 6.24
N ALA A 236 -36.64 9.06 6.46
CA ALA A 236 -37.97 8.56 6.14
C ALA A 236 -38.95 8.94 7.26
N ASN A 237 -39.65 10.06 7.04
CA ASN A 237 -41.01 10.38 7.51
C ASN A 237 -41.43 9.88 8.90
N GLY A 238 -41.34 10.78 9.89
CA GLY A 238 -42.24 10.82 11.06
C GLY A 238 -43.40 11.76 10.83
#